data_AF-A0A7U6KNF6-F1
#
_entry.id   AF-A0A7U6KNF6-F1
#
_cell.length_a   1.000
_cell.length_b   1.000
_cell.length_c   1.000
_cell.angle_alpha   90.00
_cell.angle_beta   90.00
_cell.angle_gamma   90.00
#
_symmetry.space_group_name_H-M   'P 1'
#
loop_
_entity.id
_entity.type
_entity.pdbx_description
1 polymer ?
#
loop_
_entity_poly.entity_id
_entity_poly.type
_entity_poly.pdbx_seq_one_letter_code
_entity_poly.pdbx_strand_id
1 'polypeptide(L)'
;MWNQMRMMPTDFTDLSGETTFTYLMNGKTTAANWSQLVKAGQPVKLRFINGSAQTIFDVRIPGLKIKVVGTDGNDVAPVDVDDFRIGVAETYDVIVTPTRDAHTIFAQNIDRTGFVATTLATKRGARAAIPAMDDVEWLTMSDMMGLWVLMAMIPVMLRPNMTLRQICASIVHG
;
A
#
# COMPACT_ATOMS: atom_id res chain seq x y z
N MET A 1 -28.09 16.30 -4.08
CA MET A 1 -26.67 16.53 -3.71
C MET A 1 -26.16 15.29 -2.98
N TRP A 2 -25.01 14.74 -3.38
CA TRP A 2 -24.37 13.57 -2.73
C TRP A 2 -24.14 13.78 -1.22
N ASN A 3 -23.88 15.03 -0.80
CA ASN A 3 -23.71 15.45 0.59
C ASN A 3 -24.94 15.27 1.51
N GLN A 4 -26.03 14.65 1.01
CA GLN A 4 -27.22 14.27 1.77
C GLN A 4 -27.45 12.75 1.81
N MET A 5 -26.60 11.96 1.15
CA MET A 5 -26.67 10.50 1.21
C MET A 5 -26.10 9.98 2.53
N ARG A 6 -26.68 8.90 3.04
CA ARG A 6 -26.28 8.24 4.29
C ARG A 6 -25.04 7.36 4.07
N MET A 7 -24.00 7.94 3.49
CA MET A 7 -22.70 7.28 3.30
C MET A 7 -21.70 7.95 4.22
N MET A 8 -20.84 7.17 4.88
CA MET A 8 -19.79 7.75 5.70
C MET A 8 -18.74 8.40 4.80
N PRO A 9 -18.21 9.59 5.13
CA PRO A 9 -17.19 10.26 4.32
C PRO A 9 -15.84 9.52 4.21
N THR A 10 -15.67 8.43 4.96
CA THR A 10 -14.47 7.60 5.03
C THR A 10 -14.72 6.18 4.50
N ASP A 11 -15.81 5.99 3.76
CA ASP A 11 -16.29 4.69 3.25
C ASP A 11 -15.43 4.18 2.07
N PHE A 12 -14.15 3.89 2.36
CA PHE A 12 -13.18 3.32 1.41
C PHE A 12 -13.31 1.80 1.27
N THR A 13 -13.93 1.14 2.26
CA THR A 13 -14.08 -0.32 2.34
C THR A 13 -15.43 -0.67 2.92
N ASP A 14 -16.11 -1.67 2.35
CA ASP A 14 -17.44 -2.11 2.80
C ASP A 14 -17.49 -2.49 4.30
N LEU A 15 -16.41 -3.08 4.82
CA LEU A 15 -16.22 -3.38 6.23
C LEU A 15 -14.92 -2.78 6.74
N SER A 16 -15.02 -1.95 7.78
CA SER A 16 -13.88 -1.25 8.37
C SER A 16 -13.27 -1.99 9.57
N GLY A 17 -11.95 -1.86 9.70
CA GLY A 17 -11.26 -1.87 10.99
C GLY A 17 -10.88 -3.21 11.60
N GLU A 18 -9.99 -3.11 12.59
CA GLU A 18 -9.56 -4.22 13.46
C GLU A 18 -10.71 -4.78 14.33
N THR A 19 -11.80 -4.02 14.48
CA THR A 19 -13.01 -4.46 15.18
C THR A 19 -13.78 -5.52 14.39
N THR A 20 -13.65 -5.51 13.06
CA THR A 20 -14.33 -6.47 12.17
C THR A 20 -13.37 -7.58 11.73
N PHE A 21 -12.12 -7.22 11.44
CA PHE A 21 -11.11 -8.14 10.93
C PHE A 21 -9.90 -8.29 11.84
N THR A 22 -9.39 -9.51 11.94
CA THR A 22 -8.03 -9.74 12.41
C THR A 22 -7.12 -9.87 11.20
N TYR A 23 -6.27 -8.86 10.96
CA TYR A 23 -5.31 -8.89 9.86
C TYR A 23 -4.14 -9.84 10.17
N LEU A 24 -3.77 -10.63 9.17
CA LEU A 24 -2.74 -11.65 9.28
C LEU A 24 -1.70 -11.47 8.18
N MET A 25 -0.44 -11.71 8.52
CA MET A 25 0.65 -11.82 7.55
C MET A 25 1.37 -13.13 7.81
N ASN A 26 1.45 -14.00 6.80
CA ASN A 26 1.89 -15.39 6.93
C ASN A 26 1.19 -16.14 8.09
N GLY A 27 -0.12 -15.93 8.24
CA GLY A 27 -0.95 -16.59 9.26
C GLY A 27 -0.70 -16.12 10.70
N LYS A 28 0.01 -15.00 10.90
CA LYS A 28 0.30 -14.44 12.23
C LYS A 28 -0.24 -13.02 12.35
N THR A 29 -0.72 -12.67 13.54
CA THR A 29 -1.11 -11.31 13.92
C THR A 29 0.11 -10.45 14.19
N THR A 30 -0.09 -9.12 14.26
CA THR A 30 0.94 -8.17 14.71
C THR A 30 1.51 -8.53 16.09
N ALA A 31 0.68 -9.00 17.02
CA ALA A 31 1.12 -9.42 18.35
C ALA A 31 2.01 -10.66 18.30
N ALA A 32 1.65 -11.66 17.48
CA ALA A 32 2.44 -12.86 17.27
C ALA A 32 3.73 -12.59 16.47
N ASN A 33 3.78 -11.49 15.71
CA ASN A 33 4.93 -10.98 14.96
C ASN A 33 5.67 -12.08 14.18
N TRP A 34 5.17 -12.43 12.99
CA TRP A 34 5.97 -13.23 12.08
C TRP A 34 7.31 -12.53 11.82
N SER A 35 8.39 -13.30 11.83
CA SER A 35 9.72 -12.75 11.62
C SER A 35 10.54 -13.63 10.69
N GLN A 36 11.10 -13.01 9.66
CA GLN A 36 11.98 -13.67 8.72
C GLN A 36 13.42 -13.22 8.96
N LEU A 37 14.31 -14.20 9.16
CA LEU A 37 15.73 -13.92 9.30
C LEU A 37 16.35 -13.67 7.92
N VAL A 38 16.99 -12.51 7.76
CA VAL A 38 17.65 -12.06 6.53
C VAL A 38 19.08 -11.62 6.84
N LYS A 39 19.95 -11.65 5.82
CA LYS A 39 21.32 -11.16 5.93
C LYS A 39 21.39 -9.70 5.49
N ALA A 40 22.01 -8.86 6.31
CA ALA A 40 22.26 -7.47 5.97
C ALA A 40 23.09 -7.36 4.67
N GLY A 41 22.69 -6.46 3.77
CA GLY A 41 23.34 -6.22 2.48
C GLY A 41 23.07 -7.26 1.40
N GLN A 42 22.36 -8.35 1.69
CA GLN A 42 21.96 -9.33 0.68
C GLN A 42 20.57 -8.98 0.14
N PRO A 43 20.42 -8.72 -1.17
CA PRO A 43 19.10 -8.51 -1.76
C PRO A 43 18.21 -9.75 -1.54
N VAL A 44 16.98 -9.52 -1.09
CA VAL A 44 15.97 -10.56 -0.91
C VAL A 44 14.77 -10.24 -1.77
N LYS A 45 14.28 -11.24 -2.50
CA LYS A 45 13.01 -11.15 -3.23
C LYS A 45 11.87 -11.56 -2.30
N LEU A 46 10.93 -10.65 -2.09
CA LEU A 46 9.70 -10.86 -1.33
C LEU A 46 8.53 -10.94 -2.31
N ARG A 47 7.70 -11.97 -2.18
CA ARG A 47 6.46 -12.10 -2.93
C ARG A 47 5.29 -11.75 -2.02
N PHE A 48 4.64 -10.64 -2.31
CA PHE A 48 3.41 -10.22 -1.66
C PHE A 48 2.22 -10.83 -2.39
N ILE A 49 1.29 -11.38 -1.64
CA ILE A 49 0.05 -11.97 -2.14
C ILE A 49 -1.05 -11.48 -1.22
N ASN A 50 -2.01 -10.73 -1.74
CA ASN A 50 -3.16 -10.32 -0.96
C ASN A 50 -4.24 -11.41 -1.00
N GLY A 51 -4.20 -12.30 -0.01
CA GLY A 51 -5.21 -13.34 0.18
C GLY A 51 -6.40 -12.92 1.05
N SER A 52 -6.63 -11.61 1.23
CA SER A 52 -7.77 -11.14 2.03
C SER A 52 -9.09 -11.29 1.27
N ALA A 53 -10.22 -11.21 1.99
CA ALA A 53 -11.54 -11.34 1.39
C ALA A 53 -12.00 -10.06 0.66
N GLN A 54 -11.57 -8.89 1.13
CA GLN A 54 -12.03 -7.59 0.60
C GLN A 54 -11.06 -6.42 0.83
N THR A 55 -9.95 -6.63 1.54
CA THR A 55 -9.13 -5.53 2.06
C THR A 55 -8.02 -5.17 1.07
N ILE A 56 -7.91 -3.88 0.77
CA ILE A 56 -6.81 -3.32 0.01
C ILE A 56 -5.77 -2.81 1.00
N PHE A 57 -4.51 -3.19 0.82
CA PHE A 57 -3.43 -2.78 1.72
C PHE A 57 -2.47 -1.81 1.07
N ASP A 58 -2.04 -0.81 1.83
CA ASP A 58 -0.84 -0.04 1.54
C ASP A 58 0.33 -0.66 2.31
N VAL A 59 1.33 -1.12 1.56
CA VAL A 59 2.48 -1.84 2.09
C VAL A 59 3.71 -0.93 2.04
N ARG A 60 4.42 -0.84 3.16
CA ARG A 60 5.67 -0.11 3.29
C ARG A 60 6.67 -0.84 4.17
N ILE A 61 7.95 -0.60 3.93
CA ILE A 61 9.06 -1.13 4.72
C ILE A 61 9.99 0.01 5.11
N PRO A 62 9.71 0.72 6.22
CA PRO A 62 10.46 1.91 6.57
C PRO A 62 11.96 1.67 6.71
N GLY A 63 12.73 2.59 6.13
CA GLY A 63 14.18 2.51 6.07
C GLY A 63 14.74 1.68 4.91
N LEU A 64 13.89 1.02 4.10
CA LEU A 64 14.30 0.31 2.88
C LEU A 64 13.62 0.89 1.65
N LYS A 65 14.36 0.97 0.54
CA LYS A 65 13.78 1.19 -0.79
C LYS A 65 13.24 -0.13 -1.33
N ILE A 66 12.03 -0.07 -1.88
CA ILE A 66 11.35 -1.22 -2.47
C ILE A 66 11.53 -1.14 -3.99
N LYS A 67 12.04 -2.20 -4.59
CA LYS A 67 12.15 -2.31 -6.05
C LYS A 67 11.13 -3.33 -6.56
N VAL A 68 10.06 -2.88 -7.18
CA VAL A 68 9.06 -3.76 -7.80
C VAL A 68 9.64 -4.33 -9.07
N VAL A 69 9.61 -5.65 -9.22
CA VAL A 69 10.16 -6.39 -10.38
C VAL A 69 9.15 -7.32 -11.03
N GLY A 70 8.01 -7.58 -10.40
CA GLY A 70 6.92 -8.34 -11.01
C GLY A 70 5.56 -7.99 -10.41
N THR A 71 4.52 -8.16 -11.21
CA THR A 71 3.11 -7.97 -10.86
C THR A 71 2.27 -9.08 -11.49
N ASP A 72 1.38 -9.69 -10.71
CA ASP A 72 0.46 -10.75 -11.17
C ASP A 72 1.13 -11.88 -11.94
N GLY A 73 2.32 -12.26 -11.49
CA GLY A 73 3.13 -13.33 -12.08
C GLY A 73 3.93 -12.93 -13.32
N ASN A 74 3.79 -11.69 -13.81
CA ASN A 74 4.56 -11.16 -14.94
C ASN A 74 5.76 -10.35 -14.45
N ASP A 75 6.92 -10.56 -15.07
CA ASP A 75 8.09 -9.72 -14.84
C ASP A 75 7.87 -8.34 -15.46
N VAL A 76 8.26 -7.28 -14.75
CA VAL A 76 8.16 -5.89 -15.20
C VAL A 76 9.52 -5.21 -15.17
N ALA A 77 9.63 -4.10 -15.89
CA ALA A 77 10.79 -3.22 -15.75
C ALA A 77 10.92 -2.79 -14.28
N PRO A 78 12.11 -2.89 -13.64
CA PRO A 78 12.24 -2.58 -12.23
C PRO A 78 11.88 -1.13 -11.91
N VAL A 79 10.97 -0.92 -10.96
CA VAL A 79 10.55 0.41 -10.49
C VAL A 79 10.85 0.57 -9.01
N ASP A 80 11.56 1.63 -8.65
CA ASP A 80 11.83 1.97 -7.26
C ASP A 80 10.67 2.78 -6.66
N VAL A 81 10.13 2.30 -5.55
CA VAL A 81 9.01 2.90 -4.81
C VAL A 81 9.30 2.91 -3.30
N ASP A 82 8.60 3.80 -2.58
CA ASP A 82 8.66 3.87 -1.11
C ASP A 82 7.56 3.02 -0.45
N ASP A 83 6.41 2.96 -1.11
CA ASP A 83 5.23 2.20 -0.74
C ASP A 83 4.50 1.73 -2.00
N PHE A 84 3.66 0.72 -1.86
CA PHE A 84 2.78 0.29 -2.92
C PHE A 84 1.45 -0.20 -2.37
N ARG A 85 0.41 -0.06 -3.17
CA ARG A 85 -0.94 -0.55 -2.88
C ARG A 85 -1.13 -1.91 -3.52
N ILE A 86 -1.73 -2.85 -2.78
CA ILE A 86 -2.06 -4.18 -3.26
C ILE A 86 -3.55 -4.49 -3.04
N GLY A 87 -4.26 -4.66 -4.15
CA GLY A 87 -5.67 -5.06 -4.21
C GLY A 87 -5.87 -6.53 -3.87
N VAL A 88 -7.12 -6.94 -3.72
CA VAL A 88 -7.47 -8.34 -3.41
C VAL A 88 -7.04 -9.25 -4.56
N ALA A 89 -6.44 -10.40 -4.23
CA ALA A 89 -5.90 -11.39 -5.16
C ALA A 89 -4.72 -10.92 -6.03
N GLU A 90 -4.26 -9.68 -5.90
CA GLU A 90 -3.06 -9.21 -6.59
C GLU A 90 -1.79 -9.82 -5.98
N THR A 91 -0.74 -9.88 -6.79
CA THR A 91 0.59 -10.29 -6.37
C THR A 91 1.66 -9.32 -6.83
N TYR A 92 2.62 -9.05 -5.96
CA TYR A 92 3.79 -8.21 -6.27
C TYR A 92 5.07 -8.92 -5.87
N ASP A 93 5.99 -9.02 -6.82
CA ASP A 93 7.37 -9.42 -6.55
C ASP A 93 8.21 -8.16 -6.36
N VAL A 94 8.79 -8.02 -5.17
CA VAL A 94 9.63 -6.88 -4.83
C VAL A 94 10.98 -7.33 -4.30
N ILE A 95 12.01 -6.55 -4.60
CA ILE A 95 13.36 -6.74 -4.09
C ILE A 95 13.64 -5.65 -3.07
N VAL A 96 14.10 -6.05 -1.89
CA VAL A 96 14.61 -5.14 -0.87
C VAL A 96 16.01 -5.57 -0.47
N THR A 97 16.83 -4.61 -0.07
CA THR A 97 18.18 -4.87 0.45
C THR A 97 18.21 -4.52 1.94
N PRO A 98 18.07 -5.48 2.85
CA PRO A 98 18.03 -5.23 4.29
C PRO A 98 19.31 -4.56 4.78
N THR A 99 19.19 -3.61 5.72
CA THR A 99 20.36 -3.02 6.39
C THR A 99 20.80 -3.90 7.57
N ARG A 100 21.64 -3.37 8.48
CA ARG A 100 22.01 -4.10 9.71
C ARG A 100 20.88 -4.12 10.74
N ASP A 101 19.95 -3.18 10.65
CA ASP A 101 18.83 -3.07 11.57
C ASP A 101 17.67 -3.98 11.16
N ALA A 102 16.80 -4.29 12.11
CA ALA A 102 15.54 -4.97 11.78
C ALA A 102 14.59 -3.95 11.15
N HIS A 103 13.81 -4.39 10.16
CA HIS A 103 12.82 -3.56 9.47
C HIS A 103 11.41 -4.14 9.63
N THR A 104 10.43 -3.27 9.82
CA THR A 104 9.02 -3.68 9.88
C THR A 104 8.45 -3.73 8.48
N ILE A 105 7.85 -4.85 8.08
CA ILE A 105 6.90 -4.87 6.96
C ILE A 105 5.55 -4.46 7.54
N PHE A 106 5.06 -3.31 7.10
CA PHE A 106 3.84 -2.71 7.58
C PHE A 106 2.81 -2.69 6.46
N ALA A 107 1.65 -3.32 6.69
CA ALA A 107 0.54 -3.33 5.76
C ALA A 107 -0.69 -2.75 6.47
N GLN A 108 -1.11 -1.55 6.08
CA GLN A 108 -2.30 -0.89 6.62
C GLN A 108 -3.46 -0.98 5.63
N ASN A 109 -4.69 -1.06 6.15
CA ASN A 109 -5.88 -0.95 5.31
C ASN A 109 -5.94 0.44 4.65
N ILE A 110 -6.49 0.50 3.43
CA ILE A 110 -6.71 1.73 2.67
C ILE A 110 -7.57 2.76 3.43
N ASP A 111 -8.53 2.29 4.24
CA ASP A 111 -9.42 3.12 5.04
C ASP A 111 -8.78 3.68 6.33
N ARG A 112 -7.53 3.30 6.62
CA ARG A 112 -6.77 3.72 7.81
C ARG A 112 -7.45 3.38 9.14
N THR A 113 -8.08 2.21 9.23
CA THR A 113 -8.72 1.76 10.47
C THR A 113 -8.09 0.50 11.08
N GLY A 114 -7.01 -0.02 10.48
CA GLY A 114 -6.27 -1.14 11.03
C GLY A 114 -5.07 -1.58 10.19
N PHE A 115 -4.21 -2.41 10.78
CA PHE A 115 -2.98 -2.85 10.11
C PHE A 115 -2.50 -4.23 10.56
N VAL A 116 -1.56 -4.79 9.80
CA VAL A 116 -0.72 -5.90 10.23
C VAL A 116 0.75 -5.54 10.03
N ALA A 117 1.56 -5.84 11.05
CA ALA A 117 2.99 -5.57 11.04
C ALA A 117 3.80 -6.83 11.39
N THR A 118 4.88 -7.06 10.65
CA THR A 118 5.83 -8.16 10.86
C THR A 118 7.26 -7.67 10.72
N THR A 119 8.25 -8.49 11.07
CA THR A 119 9.66 -8.06 11.11
C THR A 119 10.54 -8.82 10.12
N LEU A 120 11.21 -8.10 9.22
CA LEU A 120 12.44 -8.55 8.55
C LEU A 120 13.61 -8.36 9.53
N ALA A 121 14.03 -9.45 10.15
CA ALA A 121 15.01 -9.43 11.22
C ALA A 121 16.40 -9.80 10.70
N THR A 122 17.41 -9.04 11.10
CA THR A 122 18.83 -9.38 10.85
C THR A 122 19.42 -10.25 11.94
N LYS A 123 18.79 -10.27 13.12
CA LYS A 123 19.16 -11.08 14.29
C LYS A 123 17.91 -11.77 14.83
N ARG A 124 18.06 -13.00 15.34
CA ARG A 124 16.95 -13.75 15.92
C ARG A 124 16.34 -12.98 17.10
N GLY A 125 15.01 -12.85 17.12
CA GLY A 125 14.27 -12.14 18.17
C GLY A 125 14.28 -10.62 18.05
N ALA A 126 14.94 -10.05 17.03
CA ALA A 126 14.85 -8.62 16.77
C ALA A 126 13.42 -8.26 16.35
N ARG A 127 12.91 -7.15 16.90
CA ARG A 127 11.62 -6.57 16.55
C ARG A 127 11.83 -5.09 16.25
N ALA A 128 11.39 -4.68 15.07
CA ALA A 128 11.48 -3.29 14.65
C ALA A 128 10.29 -2.50 15.19
N ALA A 129 10.45 -1.17 15.28
CA ALA A 129 9.37 -0.29 15.69
C ALA A 129 8.22 -0.36 14.67
N ILE A 130 6.98 -0.37 15.18
CA ILE A 130 5.79 -0.31 14.33
C ILE A 130 5.56 1.16 13.97
N PRO A 131 5.50 1.50 12.67
CA PRO A 131 5.19 2.86 12.23
C PRO A 131 3.79 3.29 12.68
N ALA A 132 3.59 4.60 12.89
CA ALA A 132 2.26 5.14 13.08
C ALA A 132 1.44 4.93 11.80
N MET A 133 0.16 4.56 11.93
CA MET A 133 -0.77 4.53 10.81
C MET A 133 -0.99 5.94 10.28
N ASP A 134 -1.28 6.08 8.99
CA ASP A 134 -1.60 7.40 8.43
C ASP A 134 -2.97 7.88 8.92
N ASP A 135 -3.19 9.19 8.85
CA ASP A 135 -4.46 9.81 9.20
C ASP A 135 -5.58 9.36 8.24
N VAL A 136 -6.79 9.26 8.77
CA VAL A 136 -7.98 8.94 7.97
C VAL A 136 -8.30 10.12 7.06
N GLU A 137 -8.32 9.86 5.75
CA GLU A 137 -8.63 10.87 4.74
C GLU A 137 -10.15 10.93 4.48
N TRP A 138 -10.65 12.13 4.16
CA TRP A 138 -12.05 12.31 3.80
C TRP A 138 -12.21 12.24 2.29
N LEU A 139 -13.15 11.42 1.83
CA LEU A 139 -13.49 11.33 0.42
C LEU A 139 -14.19 12.62 -0.03
N THR A 140 -13.65 13.23 -1.07
CA THR A 140 -14.24 14.42 -1.68
C THR A 140 -15.16 14.05 -2.83
N MET A 141 -15.97 15.02 -3.27
CA MET A 141 -16.82 14.85 -4.46
C MET A 141 -16.04 14.43 -5.71
N SER A 142 -14.77 14.85 -5.82
CA SER A 142 -13.89 14.49 -6.94
C SER A 142 -13.47 13.03 -6.92
N ASP A 143 -13.28 12.45 -5.73
CA ASP A 143 -12.87 11.05 -5.56
C ASP A 143 -14.01 10.09 -5.88
N MET A 144 -15.25 10.51 -5.63
CA MET A 144 -16.46 9.70 -5.82
C MET A 144 -17.06 9.78 -7.22
N MET A 145 -16.95 10.93 -7.89
CA MET A 145 -17.58 11.16 -9.21
C MET A 145 -16.59 10.96 -10.38
N GLY A 146 -15.31 10.75 -10.07
CA GLY A 146 -14.23 10.70 -11.06
C GLY A 146 -13.97 12.05 -11.75
N LEU A 147 -12.86 12.13 -12.49
CA LEU A 147 -12.37 13.32 -13.19
C LEU A 147 -13.32 13.92 -14.26
N TRP A 148 -14.47 13.30 -14.52
CA TRP A 148 -15.42 13.73 -15.56
C TRP A 148 -16.11 15.07 -15.26
N VAL A 149 -16.24 15.47 -13.99
CA VAL A 149 -16.84 16.76 -13.62
C VAL A 149 -15.85 17.92 -13.81
N LEU A 150 -14.54 17.67 -13.72
CA LEU A 150 -13.51 18.71 -13.84
C LEU A 150 -13.30 19.14 -15.30
N MET A 151 -13.47 18.23 -16.26
CA MET A 151 -13.28 18.53 -17.69
C MET A 151 -14.39 19.38 -18.32
N ALA A 152 -15.57 19.47 -17.69
CA ALA A 152 -16.70 20.24 -18.23
C ALA A 152 -16.64 21.76 -17.93
N MET A 153 -15.67 22.24 -17.15
CA MET A 153 -15.62 23.63 -16.66
C MET A 153 -14.34 24.43 -16.95
N ILE A 154 -13.40 23.92 -17.75
CA ILE A 154 -12.16 24.66 -18.04
C ILE A 154 -12.05 24.99 -19.54
N PRO A 155 -12.35 26.23 -20.00
CA PRO A 155 -11.78 26.70 -21.24
C PRO A 155 -10.28 26.93 -21.01
N VAL A 156 -9.48 26.21 -21.79
CA VAL A 156 -8.05 26.42 -22.12
C VAL A 156 -7.38 27.55 -21.32
N MET A 157 -6.69 27.19 -20.24
CA MET A 157 -5.59 28.01 -19.72
C MET A 157 -4.47 27.10 -19.23
N LEU A 158 -3.46 26.93 -20.09
CA LEU A 158 -2.17 26.33 -19.78
C LEU A 158 -1.60 26.94 -18.49
N ARG A 159 -1.21 26.09 -17.53
CA ARG A 159 -0.22 26.45 -16.51
C ARG A 159 0.93 25.43 -16.49
N PRO A 160 2.18 25.90 -16.51
CA PRO A 160 3.38 25.08 -16.36
C PRO A 160 3.65 24.75 -14.88
N ASN A 161 4.36 23.66 -14.64
CA ASN A 161 4.75 23.04 -13.35
C ASN A 161 3.75 22.06 -12.74
N MET A 162 3.76 20.84 -13.28
CA MET A 162 3.13 19.66 -12.68
C MET A 162 4.23 18.72 -12.18
N THR A 163 4.39 18.60 -10.87
CA THR A 163 5.23 17.60 -10.21
C THR A 163 4.60 16.21 -10.34
N LEU A 164 5.46 15.22 -10.57
CA LEU A 164 5.25 13.86 -11.08
C LEU A 164 4.32 12.90 -10.28
N ARG A 165 3.15 13.32 -9.81
CA ARG A 165 2.20 12.46 -9.05
C ARG A 165 0.96 12.00 -9.83
N GLN A 166 0.86 12.26 -11.14
CA GLN A 166 -0.34 11.92 -11.93
C GLN A 166 -0.09 11.14 -13.23
N ILE A 167 1.10 10.59 -13.47
CA ILE A 167 1.35 9.74 -14.65
C ILE A 167 1.10 8.27 -14.28
N CYS A 168 -0.16 7.91 -14.07
CA CYS A 168 -0.61 6.52 -14.16
C CYS A 168 -2.09 6.47 -14.53
N ALA A 169 -2.44 7.09 -15.65
CA ALA A 169 -3.67 6.82 -16.37
C ALA A 169 -3.41 7.21 -17.83
N SER A 170 -3.55 6.24 -18.74
CA SER A 170 -3.33 6.32 -20.19
C SER A 170 -1.92 5.91 -20.65
N ILE A 171 -1.78 4.65 -21.09
CA ILE A 171 -1.25 4.22 -22.41
C ILE A 171 -1.32 2.68 -22.42
N VAL A 172 -2.40 2.14 -23.00
CA VAL A 172 -2.38 0.84 -23.69
C VAL A 172 -3.06 1.10 -25.02
N HIS A 173 -2.25 1.50 -26.00
CA HIS A 173 -2.46 1.32 -27.44
C HIS A 173 -1.04 1.25 -28.03
N GLY A 174 -0.70 0.09 -28.59
CA GLY A 174 0.62 -0.26 -29.12
C GLY A 174 0.85 -1.74 -29.00
#